data_AF-E2AE50-F1
#
_entry.id   AF-E2AE50-F1
#
_cell.length_a   1.000
_cell.length_b   1.000
_cell.length_c   1.000
_cell.angle_alpha   90.00
_cell.angle_beta   90.00
_cell.angle_gamma   90.00
#
_symmetry.space_group_name_H-M   'P 1'
#
loop_
_entity.id
_entity.type
_entity.pdbx_description
1 polymer ?
#
loop_
_entity_poly.entity_id
_entity_poly.type
_entity_poly.pdbx_seq_one_letter_code
_entity_poly.pdbx_strand_id
1 'polypeptide(L)' 'MSQRIKVIQLYKTLLYMGRDYPKGYEYFRTKLRRAFDKNKTETDPEKIDKMIGHGNFVIKELEALYMLRKYRTLKRRYYD' A
#
# COMPACT_ATOMS: atom_id res chain seq x y z
N MET A 1 15.98 6.08 12.58
CA MET A 1 14.52 6.27 12.80
C MET A 1 13.97 5.09 13.60
N SER A 2 13.17 5.36 14.64
CA SER A 2 12.45 4.31 15.39
C SER A 2 11.52 3.51 14.48
N GLN A 3 11.40 2.20 14.72
CA GLN A 3 10.48 1.30 13.99
C GLN A 3 9.03 1.82 14.02
N ARG A 4 8.59 2.40 15.14
CA ARG A 4 7.27 3.02 15.28
C ARG A 4 7.03 4.12 14.24
N ILE A 5 8.03 4.97 14.00
CA ILE A 5 7.94 6.07 13.02
C ILE A 5 7.79 5.49 11.61
N LYS A 6 8.61 4.48 11.27
CA LYS A 6 8.53 3.80 9.97
C LYS A 6 7.15 3.19 9.72
N VAL A 7 6.57 2.51 10.72
CA VAL A 7 5.22 1.91 10.62
C VAL A 7 4.15 2.98 10.39
N ILE A 8 4.20 4.09 11.14
CA ILE A 8 3.24 5.20 10.99
C ILE A 8 3.35 5.81 9.59
N GLN A 9 4.57 6.03 9.11
CA GLN A 9 4.81 6.58 7.77
C GLN A 9 4.27 5.63 6.70
N LEU A 10 4.59 4.33 6.79
CA LEU A 10 4.10 3.30 5.88
C LEU A 10 2.56 3.28 5.82
N TYR A 11 1.88 3.33 6.97
CA TYR A 11 0.43 3.36 7.03
C TYR A 11 -0.16 4.59 6.32
N LYS A 12 0.41 5.77 6.54
CA LYS A 12 -0.03 7.01 5.87
C LYS A 12 0.21 6.96 4.37
N THR A 13 1.36 6.46 3.93
CA THR A 13 1.68 6.30 2.50
C THR A 13 0.70 5.35 1.82
N LEU A 14 0.44 4.18 2.40
CA LEU A 14 -0.52 3.22 1.86
C LEU A 14 -1.94 3.79 1.82
N LEU A 15 -2.37 4.54 2.85
CA LEU A 15 -3.67 5.23 2.83
C LEU A 15 -3.77 6.25 1.69
N TYR A 16 -2.72 7.04 1.46
CA TYR A 16 -2.69 8.00 0.38
C TYR A 16 -2.80 7.31 -0.99
N MET A 17 -1.96 6.29 -1.20
CA MET A 17 -1.96 5.53 -2.46
C MET A 17 -3.28 4.80 -2.67
N GLY A 18 -3.93 4.31 -1.62
CA GLY A 18 -5.20 3.59 -1.71
C GLY A 18 -6.39 4.40 -2.23
N ARG A 19 -6.28 5.73 -2.35
CA ARG A 19 -7.38 6.59 -2.84
C ARG A 19 -7.82 6.26 -4.27
N ASP A 20 -6.85 5.90 -5.11
CA ASP A 20 -7.06 5.58 -6.53
C ASP A 20 -7.29 4.08 -6.79
N TYR A 21 -7.46 3.29 -5.72
CA TYR A 21 -7.57 1.84 -5.82
C TYR A 21 -8.83 1.44 -6.61
N PRO A 22 -8.76 0.47 -7.55
CA PRO A 22 -9.87 0.17 -8.45
C PRO A 22 -11.18 -0.24 -7.79
N LYS A 23 -11.13 -0.83 -6.58
CA LYS A 23 -12.33 -1.23 -5.81
C LYS A 23 -12.85 -0.12 -4.89
N GLY A 24 -12.28 1.07 -4.97
CA GLY A 24 -12.62 2.23 -4.13
C GLY A 24 -11.78 2.34 -2.86
N TYR A 25 -11.70 3.57 -2.36
CA TYR A 25 -10.89 3.94 -1.20
C TYR A 25 -11.35 3.25 0.09
N GLU A 26 -12.66 3.16 0.35
CA GLU A 26 -13.18 2.59 1.60
C GLU A 26 -12.88 1.09 1.72
N TYR A 27 -12.98 0.36 0.60
CA TYR A 27 -12.57 -1.03 0.51
C TYR A 27 -11.09 -1.20 0.87
N PHE A 28 -10.21 -0.37 0.28
CA PHE A 28 -8.78 -0.41 0.54
C PHE A 28 -8.47 -0.05 2.00
N ARG A 29 -9.04 1.04 2.50
CA ARG A 29 -8.85 1.55 3.86
C ARG A 29 -9.23 0.50 4.91
N THR A 30 -10.38 -0.15 4.75
CA THR A 30 -10.84 -1.18 5.69
C THR A 30 -9.89 -2.39 5.70
N LYS A 31 -9.42 -2.84 4.53
CA LYS A 31 -8.46 -3.94 4.43
C LYS A 31 -7.10 -3.60 5.02
N LEU A 32 -6.60 -2.39 4.72
CA LEU A 32 -5.35 -1.88 5.27
C LEU A 32 -5.42 -1.82 6.80
N ARG A 33 -6.46 -1.19 7.35
CA ARG A 33 -6.67 -1.10 8.80
C ARG A 33 -6.69 -2.49 9.44
N ARG A 34 -7.45 -3.43 8.89
CA ARG A 34 -7.51 -4.81 9.39
C ARG A 34 -6.14 -5.51 9.39
N ALA A 35 -5.30 -5.27 8.39
CA ALA A 35 -3.96 -5.84 8.31
C ALA A 35 -3.02 -5.29 9.41
N PHE A 36 -3.07 -3.98 9.67
CA PHE A 36 -2.29 -3.36 10.75
C PHE A 36 -2.82 -3.76 12.14
N ASP A 37 -4.14 -3.78 12.32
CA ASP A 37 -4.79 -4.18 13.58
C ASP A 37 -4.46 -5.63 13.95
N LYS A 38 -4.37 -6.53 12.97
CA LYS A 38 -3.99 -7.95 13.19
C LYS A 38 -2.59 -8.09 13.79
N ASN A 39 -1.66 -7.20 13.45
CA ASN A 39 -0.26 -7.27 13.86
C ASN A 39 0.10 -6.29 14.98
N LYS A 40 -0.89 -5.63 15.60
CA LYS A 40 -0.68 -4.54 16.59
C LYS A 40 0.10 -4.95 17.85
N THR A 41 0.08 -6.25 18.19
CA THR A 41 0.70 -6.81 19.40
C THR A 41 2.08 -7.40 19.12
N GLU A 42 2.58 -7.34 17.88
CA GLU A 42 3.91 -7.83 17.56
C GLU A 42 4.96 -6.91 18.17
N THR A 43 5.87 -7.50 18.95
CA THR A 43 6.94 -6.78 19.67
C THR A 43 8.33 -7.18 19.19
N ASP A 44 8.43 -8.24 18.38
CA ASP A 44 9.69 -8.72 17.83
C ASP A 44 10.23 -7.73 16.78
N PRO A 45 11.39 -7.10 17.03
CA PRO A 45 11.97 -6.12 16.11
C PRO A 45 12.24 -6.67 14.71
N GLU A 46 12.69 -7.92 14.59
CA GLU A 46 13.02 -8.50 13.29
C GLU A 46 11.77 -8.76 12.45
N LYS A 47 10.70 -9.23 13.09
CA LYS A 47 9.41 -9.42 12.43
C LYS A 47 8.81 -8.08 12.00
N ILE A 48 8.91 -7.05 12.83
CA ILE A 48 8.43 -5.71 12.49
C ILE A 48 9.16 -5.19 11.24
N ASP A 49 10.48 -5.30 11.19
CA ASP A 49 11.24 -4.86 10.01
C ASP A 49 10.90 -5.68 8.75
N LYS A 50 10.67 -7.00 8.88
CA LYS A 50 10.17 -7.84 7.78
C LYS A 50 8.78 -7.40 7.29
N MET A 51 7.86 -7.09 8.20
CA MET A 51 6.52 -6.60 7.86
C MET A 51 6.57 -5.22 7.19
N ILE A 52 7.44 -4.33 7.65
CA ILE A 52 7.68 -3.03 7.00
C ILE A 52 8.21 -3.25 5.58
N GLY A 53 9.17 -4.18 5.41
CA GLY A 53 9.70 -4.58 4.11
C GLY A 53 8.60 -5.06 3.15
N HIS A 54 7.70 -5.92 3.64
CA HIS A 54 6.53 -6.37 2.89
C HIS A 54 5.62 -5.20 2.50
N GLY A 55 5.33 -4.27 3.42
CA GLY A 55 4.53 -3.08 3.09
C GLY A 55 5.15 -2.19 2.01
N ASN A 56 6.47 -2.04 2.01
CA ASN A 56 7.19 -1.32 0.96
C ASN A 56 7.14 -2.04 -0.39
N PHE A 57 7.09 -3.36 -0.40
CA PHE A 57 6.86 -4.13 -1.62
C PHE A 57 5.45 -3.87 -2.18
N VAL A 58 4.43 -3.87 -1.33
CA VAL A 58 3.04 -3.56 -1.72
C VAL A 58 2.91 -2.15 -2.31
N ILE A 59 3.67 -1.17 -1.81
CA ILE A 59 3.74 0.18 -2.42
C ILE A 59 4.16 0.07 -3.90
N LYS A 60 5.23 -0.67 -4.21
CA LYS A 60 5.69 -0.83 -5.59
C LYS A 60 4.66 -1.53 -6.48
N GLU A 61 3.93 -2.50 -5.94
CA GLU A 61 2.85 -3.16 -6.67
C GLU A 61 1.70 -2.18 -7.01
N LEU A 62 1.34 -1.30 -6.07
CA LEU A 62 0.33 -0.26 -6.31
C LEU A 62 0.80 0.74 -7.36
N GLU A 63 2.06 1.17 -7.33
CA GLU A 63 2.65 2.02 -8.36
C GLU A 63 2.57 1.36 -9.74
N ALA A 64 2.98 0.09 -9.85
CA ALA A 64 2.92 -0.67 -11.09
C ALA A 64 1.48 -0.81 -11.61
N LEU A 65 0.51 -1.06 -10.73
CA LEU A 65 -0.91 -1.11 -11.06
C LEU A 65 -1.40 0.22 -11.65
N TYR A 66 -1.01 1.35 -11.06
CA TYR A 66 -1.39 2.67 -11.54
C TYR A 66 -0.74 3.03 -12.88
N MET A 67 0.53 2.68 -13.07
CA MET A 67 1.22 2.83 -14.36
C MET A 67 0.56 2.00 -15.46
N LEU A 68 0.20 0.75 -15.15
CA LEU A 68 -0.50 -0.13 -16.09
C LEU A 68 -1.88 0.43 -16.48
N ARG A 69 -2.63 0.97 -15.50
CA ARG A 69 -3.91 1.64 -15.77
C ARG A 69 -3.71 2.82 -16.72
N LYS A 70 -2.71 3.67 -16.47
CA LYS A 70 -2.37 4.82 -17.34
C LYS A 70 -2.03 4.37 -18.76
N TYR A 71 -1.18 3.35 -18.89
CA TYR A 71 -0.79 2.78 -20.19
C TYR A 71 -2.01 2.26 -20.96
N ARG A 72 -2.89 1.48 -20.32
CA ARG A 72 -4.11 0.96 -20.96
C ARG A 72 -5.02 2.07 -21.48
N THR A 73 -5.20 3.14 -20.70
CA THR A 73 -5.99 4.31 -21.13
C THR A 73 -5.38 5.01 -22.32
N LEU A 74 -4.06 5.22 -22.34
CA LEU A 74 -3.37 5.84 -23.47
C LEU A 74 -3.47 4.97 -24.73
N LYS A 75 -3.22 3.66 -24.60
CA LYS A 75 -3.32 2.72 -25.72
C LYS A 75 -4.69 2.82 -26.40
N ARG A 76 -5.77 2.76 -25.61
CA ARG A 76 -7.15 2.83 -26.09
C ARG A 76 -7.51 4.16 -26.77
N ARG A 77 -6.85 5.26 -26.42
CA ARG A 77 -7.17 6.58 -26.98
C ARG A 77 -6.47 6.84 -28.31
N TYR A 78 -5.27 6.29 -28.49
CA TYR A 78 -4.39 6.63 -29.61
C TYR A 78 -4.23 5.50 -30.64
N TYR A 79 -4.54 4.26 -30.27
CA TYR A 79 -4.29 3.08 -31.12
C TYR A 79 -5.52 2.19 -31.35
N ASP A 80 -6.62 2.40 -30.62
CA ASP A 80 -7.94 1.81 -30.89
C ASP A 80 -8.85 2.92 -31.44
#